data_AF-A0A4P1RPW2-F1
#
_entry.id   AF-A0A4P1RPW2-F1
#
_cell.length_a   1.000
_cell.length_b   1.000
_cell.length_c   1.000
_cell.angle_alpha   90.00
_cell.angle_beta   90.00
_cell.angle_gamma   90.00
#
_symmetry.space_group_name_H-M   'P 1'
#
loop_
_entity.id
_entity.type
_entity.pdbx_description
1 polymer ?
#
loop_
_entity_poly.entity_id
_entity_poly.type
_entity_poly.pdbx_seq_one_letter_code
_entity_poly.pdbx_strand_id
1 'polypeptide(L)' 'MKEAFNVFDQNRDGFITVEELRSVFASLGLKQGRTVEDCKKMIMKVDVDGDGMVDYNEFKQMMKGGGFNALS' A
#
# COMPACT_ATOMS: atom_id res chain seq x y z
N MET A 1 -5.99 -10.81 5.27
CA MET A 1 -6.20 -9.70 4.32
C MET A 1 -6.72 -8.46 5.03
N LYS A 2 -7.85 -8.53 5.74
CA LYS A 2 -8.36 -7.39 6.52
C LYS A 2 -7.43 -6.92 7.64
N GLU A 3 -6.74 -7.85 8.30
CA GLU A 3 -5.74 -7.49 9.33
C GLU A 3 -4.52 -6.78 8.74
N ALA A 4 -4.00 -7.26 7.61
CA ALA A 4 -2.92 -6.56 6.90
C ALA A 4 -3.38 -5.18 6.47
N PHE A 5 -4.58 -5.07 5.88
CA PHE A 5 -5.18 -3.79 5.53
C PHE A 5 -5.25 -2.84 6.72
N ASN A 6 -5.74 -3.29 7.88
CA ASN A 6 -5.77 -2.50 9.13
C ASN A 6 -4.38 -2.12 9.68
N VAL A 7 -3.32 -2.83 9.31
CA VAL A 7 -1.95 -2.43 9.66
C VAL A 7 -1.51 -1.27 8.77
N PHE A 8 -1.90 -1.29 7.49
CA PHE A 8 -1.61 -0.20 6.55
C PHE A 8 -2.50 1.03 6.78
N ASP A 9 -3.81 0.82 6.94
CA ASP A 9 -4.84 1.82 7.22
C ASP A 9 -4.82 2.22 8.70
N GLN A 10 -4.03 3.25 9.03
CA GLN A 10 -3.82 3.70 10.40
C GLN A 10 -5.02 4.50 10.92
N ASN A 11 -5.63 5.30 10.05
CA ASN A 11 -6.79 6.12 10.39
C ASN A 11 -8.12 5.33 10.36
N ARG A 12 -8.12 4.12 9.77
CA ARG A 12 -9.29 3.25 9.61
C ARG A 12 -10.40 3.87 8.78
N ASP A 13 -10.03 4.70 7.80
CA ASP A 13 -10.98 5.33 6.88
C ASP A 13 -11.38 4.38 5.74
N GLY A 14 -10.70 3.23 5.60
CA GLY A 14 -10.95 2.27 4.53
C GLY A 14 -10.15 2.52 3.26
N PHE A 15 -9.20 3.46 3.32
CA PHE A 15 -8.30 3.84 2.24
C PHE A 15 -6.88 3.93 2.78
N ILE A 16 -5.90 3.45 2.01
CA ILE A 16 -4.48 3.56 2.35
C ILE A 16 -3.88 4.69 1.53
N THR A 17 -3.49 5.75 2.22
CA THR A 17 -2.79 6.88 1.58
C THR A 17 -1.31 6.58 1.36
N VAL A 18 -0.66 7.35 0.47
CA VAL A 18 0.80 7.29 0.24
C VAL A 18 1.58 7.45 1.55
N GLU A 19 1.09 8.29 2.46
CA GLU A 19 1.74 8.58 3.74
C GLU A 19 1.64 7.41 4.71
N GLU A 20 0.46 6.80 4.82
CA GLU A 20 0.24 5.61 5.65
C GLU A 20 1.02 4.40 5.14
N LEU A 21 0.98 4.18 3.83
CA LEU A 21 1.76 3.15 3.17
C LEU A 21 3.26 3.30 3.49
N ARG A 22 3.79 4.53 3.38
CA ARG A 22 5.19 4.86 3.69
C ARG A 22 5.53 4.62 5.16
N SER A 23 4.69 5.07 6.09
CA SER A 23 4.89 4.87 7.53
C SER A 23 5.00 3.39 7.89
N VAL A 24 4.19 2.55 7.24
CA VAL A 24 4.17 1.11 7.48
C VAL A 24 5.38 0.44 6.86
N PHE A 25 5.76 0.79 5.62
CA PHE A 25 7.00 0.30 5.02
C PHE A 25 8.24 0.70 5.83
N ALA A 26 8.28 1.92 6.39
CA ALA A 26 9.33 2.35 7.28
C ALA A 26 9.37 1.53 8.57
N SER A 27 8.20 1.25 9.17
CA SER A 27 8.09 0.40 10.38
C SER A 27 8.49 -1.06 10.12
N LEU A 28 8.22 -1.57 8.91
CA LEU A 28 8.61 -2.92 8.49
C LEU A 28 10.08 -2.99 8.00
N GLY A 29 10.79 -1.86 7.94
CA GLY A 29 12.18 -1.79 7.48
C GLY A 29 12.37 -2.10 5.99
N LEU A 30 11.30 -2.04 5.20
CA LEU A 30 11.30 -2.38 3.78
C LEU A 30 11.86 -1.22 2.96
N LYS A 31 12.82 -1.53 2.07
CA LYS A 31 13.51 -0.51 1.27
C LYS A 31 12.60 0.15 0.23
N GLN A 32 11.59 -0.57 -0.28
CA GLN A 32 10.66 -0.07 -1.30
C GLN A 32 9.81 1.12 -0.83
N GLY A 33 9.50 1.26 0.45
CA GLY A 33 8.75 2.44 0.93
C GLY A 33 9.64 3.55 1.48
N ARG A 34 10.95 3.57 1.19
CA ARG A 34 11.84 4.61 1.69
C ARG A 34 11.53 6.00 1.13
N THR A 35 11.11 6.07 -0.13
CA THR A 35 10.82 7.33 -0.81
C THR A 35 9.33 7.45 -1.13
N VAL A 36 8.85 8.68 -1.15
CA VAL A 36 7.47 9.01 -1.54
C VAL A 36 7.21 8.60 -2.99
N GLU A 37 8.23 8.71 -3.85
CA GLU A 37 8.12 8.33 -5.27
C GLU A 37 7.91 6.82 -5.46
N ASP A 38 8.60 5.97 -4.70
CA ASP A 38 8.37 4.52 -4.76
C ASP A 38 6.98 4.15 -4.24
N CYS A 39 6.53 4.77 -3.15
CA CYS A 39 5.19 4.57 -2.62
C CYS A 39 4.13 5.02 -3.65
N LYS A 40 4.32 6.18 -4.28
CA LYS A 40 3.46 6.65 -5.37
C LYS A 40 3.43 5.70 -6.55
N LYS A 41 4.58 5.16 -6.98
CA LYS A 41 4.64 4.19 -8.08
C LYS A 41 3.93 2.88 -7.75
N MET A 42 3.98 2.45 -6.49
CA MET A 42 3.25 1.27 -6.02
C MET A 42 1.74 1.52 -6.04
N ILE A 43 1.31 2.66 -5.50
CA ILE A 43 -0.10 3.06 -5.51
C ILE A 43 -0.59 3.19 -6.94
N MET A 44 0.06 3.97 -7.79
CA MET A 44 -0.31 4.14 -9.21
C MET A 44 -0.38 2.85 -10.03
N LYS A 45 0.24 1.75 -9.59
CA LYS A 45 0.13 0.46 -10.26
C LYS A 45 -1.17 -0.28 -9.93
N VAL A 46 -1.77 0.02 -8.80
CA VAL A 46 -2.93 -0.70 -8.26
C VAL A 46 -4.14 0.18 -8.07
N ASP A 47 -3.93 1.49 -8.01
CA ASP A 47 -4.91 2.58 -8.10
C ASP A 47 -5.51 2.56 -9.51
N VAL A 48 -6.71 2.00 -9.61
CA VAL A 48 -7.47 1.85 -10.84
C VAL A 48 -8.41 3.03 -11.03
N ASP A 49 -8.91 3.61 -9.95
CA ASP A 49 -9.85 4.73 -10.01
C ASP A 49 -9.16 6.09 -10.14
N GLY A 50 -7.88 6.18 -9.77
CA GLY A 50 -7.03 7.34 -9.92
C GLY A 50 -7.18 8.37 -8.80
N ASP A 51 -7.70 7.97 -7.63
CA ASP A 51 -7.86 8.85 -6.48
C ASP A 51 -6.54 9.10 -5.73
N GLY A 52 -5.49 8.35 -6.09
CA GLY A 52 -4.18 8.43 -5.46
C GLY A 52 -4.12 7.76 -4.09
N MET A 53 -5.12 6.96 -3.74
CA MET A 53 -5.18 6.13 -2.55
C MET A 53 -5.37 4.67 -2.97
N VAL A 54 -5.45 3.77 -1.99
CA VAL A 54 -5.69 2.35 -2.26
C VAL A 54 -6.85 1.88 -1.41
N ASP A 55 -7.95 1.53 -2.05
CA ASP A 55 -9.11 0.99 -1.39
C ASP A 55 -8.89 -0.50 -0.99
N TYR A 56 -9.79 -1.04 -0.17
CA TYR A 56 -9.70 -2.44 0.25
C TYR A 56 -9.65 -3.43 -0.93
N ASN A 57 -10.34 -3.14 -2.02
CA ASN A 57 -10.39 -3.98 -3.20
C ASN A 57 -9.09 -3.90 -4.02
N GLU A 58 -8.56 -2.70 -4.26
CA GLU A 58 -7.25 -2.48 -4.88
C GLU A 58 -6.12 -3.09 -4.05
N PHE A 59 -6.15 -2.94 -2.73
CA PHE A 59 -5.17 -3.57 -1.84
C PHE A 59 -5.20 -5.10 -1.95
N LYS A 60 -6.40 -5.69 -2.04
CA LYS A 60 -6.53 -7.13 -2.30
C LYS A 60 -5.93 -7.52 -3.63
N GLN A 61 -6.15 -6.74 -4.69
CA GLN A 61 -5.54 -6.99 -6.00
C GLN A 61 -4.01 -6.87 -5.93
N MET A 62 -3.48 -5.87 -5.22
CA MET A 62 -2.05 -5.72 -4.96
C MET A 62 -1.45 -6.95 -4.27
N MET A 63 -2.10 -7.46 -3.20
CA MET A 63 -1.66 -8.66 -2.50
C MET A 63 -1.76 -9.93 -3.36
N LYS A 64 -2.79 -10.03 -4.21
CA LYS A 64 -3.01 -11.21 -5.08
C LYS A 64 -2.08 -11.22 -6.29
N GLY A 65 -1.73 -10.04 -6.83
CA GLY A 65 -0.90 -9.86 -8.02
C GLY A 65 0.61 -9.93 -7.77
N GLY A 66 1.04 -10.19 -6.54
CA GLY A 66 2.45 -10.35 -6.21
C GLY A 66 3.19 -9.04 -5.90
N GLY A 67 2.49 -7.92 -5.68
CA GLY A 67 3.10 -6.64 -5.29
C GLY A 67 3.96 -6.72 -4.01
N PHE A 68 3.65 -7.68 -3.13
CA PHE A 68 4.48 -8.05 -1.98
C PHE A 68 5.27 -9.35 -2.15
N ASN A 69 4.88 -10.20 -3.11
CA ASN A 69 5.52 -11.51 -3.32
C ASN A 69 6.83 -11.39 -4.13
N ALA A 70 7.01 -10.30 -4.89
CA ALA A 70 8.26 -9.95 -5.56
C ALA A 70 9.38 -9.46 -4.61
N LEU A 71 9.18 -9.60 -3.29
CA LEU A 71 10.14 -9.24 -2.24
C LEU A 71 10.87 -10.46 -1.64
N SER A 72 10.62 -11.66 -2.17
CA SER A 72 11.34 -12.89 -1.82
C SER A 72 12.64 -13.03 -2.60
#